data_AF-A0A947K2K4-F1
#
_entry.id   AF-A0A947K2K4-F1
#
_cell.length_a   1.000
_cell.length_b   1.000
_cell.length_c   1.000
_cell.angle_alpha   90.00
_cell.angle_beta   90.00
_cell.angle_gamma   90.00
#
_symmetry.space_group_name_H-M   'P 1'
#
loop_
_entity.id
_entity.type
_entity.pdbx_description
1 polymer ?
#
loop_
_entity_poly.entity_id
_entity_poly.type
_entity_poly.pdbx_seq_one_letter_code
_entity_poly.pdbx_strand_id
1 'polypeptide(L)' 'MKNQLKIKAVIFDMDGVIVDTMPLLYKAWSELMQDEFGIKFSRKFFYEEISGRRAPEAIEYILKEKPDKNFLKDFNK' A
#
# COMPACT_ATOMS: atom_id res chain seq x y z
N MET A 1 3.21 -10.20 43.72
CA MET A 1 4.17 -10.41 42.61
C MET A 1 3.42 -10.27 41.31
N LYS A 2 3.91 -9.45 40.36
CA LYS A 2 3.22 -9.19 39.09
C LYS A 2 3.12 -10.50 38.30
N ASN A 3 1.89 -10.94 38.02
CA ASN A 3 1.67 -12.01 37.06
C ASN A 3 2.06 -11.46 35.68
N GLN A 4 3.27 -11.76 35.23
CA GLN A 4 3.69 -11.43 33.87
C GLN A 4 2.91 -12.32 32.91
N LEU A 5 2.19 -11.68 31.99
CA LEU A 5 1.46 -12.37 30.92
C LEU A 5 2.44 -13.24 30.12
N LYS A 6 2.21 -14.56 30.13
CA LYS A 6 3.02 -15.53 29.40
C LYS A 6 2.44 -15.68 27.99
N ILE A 7 2.81 -14.77 27.08
CA ILE A 7 2.44 -14.87 25.65
C ILE A 7 2.84 -16.27 25.16
N LYS A 8 1.89 -16.96 24.50
CA LYS A 8 2.04 -18.35 24.06
C LYS A 8 2.46 -18.47 22.60
N ALA A 9 2.05 -17.52 21.77
CA ALA A 9 2.40 -17.43 20.36
C ALA A 9 2.16 -16.01 19.85
N VAL A 10 2.79 -15.68 18.71
CA VAL A 10 2.60 -14.44 17.96
C VAL A 10 2.46 -14.81 16.48
N ILE A 11 1.55 -14.14 15.77
CA ILE A 11 1.40 -14.26 14.33
C ILE A 11 1.96 -12.97 13.73
N PHE A 12 2.87 -13.11 12.76
CA PHE A 12 3.46 -12.01 12.04
C PHE A 12 2.92 -11.99 10.62
N ASP A 13 2.63 -10.78 10.15
CA ASP A 13 2.47 -10.53 8.72
C ASP A 13 3.82 -10.65 8.00
N MET A 14 3.81 -10.82 6.69
CA MET A 14 5.02 -10.97 5.89
C MET A 14 5.52 -9.63 5.36
N ASP A 15 4.70 -8.97 4.55
CA ASP A 15 5.06 -7.75 3.82
C ASP A 15 5.07 -6.54 4.75
N GLY A 16 6.17 -5.80 4.76
CA GLY A 16 6.34 -4.65 5.65
C GLY A 16 6.53 -5.00 7.14
N VAL A 17 6.58 -6.30 7.49
CA VAL A 17 6.85 -6.77 8.86
C VAL A 17 8.07 -7.69 8.91
N ILE A 18 8.03 -8.85 8.24
CA ILE A 18 9.19 -9.76 8.15
C ILE A 18 10.12 -9.31 7.02
N VAL A 19 9.56 -8.85 5.91
CA VAL A 19 10.29 -8.40 4.72
C VAL A 19 10.06 -6.91 4.48
N ASP A 20 11.13 -6.14 4.31
CA ASP A 20 11.04 -4.71 3.98
C ASP A 20 10.69 -4.51 2.49
N THR A 21 9.43 -4.77 2.14
CA THR A 21 8.92 -4.61 0.77
C THR A 21 8.48 -3.19 0.45
N MET A 22 8.39 -2.31 1.45
CA MET A 22 7.91 -0.93 1.30
C MET A 22 8.75 -0.04 0.36
N PRO A 23 10.10 -0.13 0.33
CA PRO A 23 10.91 0.60 -0.63
C PRO A 23 10.66 0.20 -2.08
N LEU A 24 10.42 -1.10 -2.35
CA LEU A 24 10.11 -1.60 -3.68
C LEU A 24 8.71 -1.14 -4.12
N LEU A 25 7.75 -1.18 -3.20
CA LEU A 25 6.40 -0.69 -3.44
C LEU A 25 6.42 0.81 -3.79
N TYR A 26 7.16 1.62 -3.02
CA TYR A 26 7.35 3.04 -3.34
C TYR A 26 7.95 3.26 -4.73
N LYS A 27 8.97 2.48 -5.09
CA LYS A 27 9.63 2.59 -6.40
C LYS A 27 8.63 2.34 -7.53
N ALA A 28 7.87 1.25 -7.46
CA ALA A 28 6.88 0.91 -8.49
C ALA A 28 5.81 2.01 -8.67
N TRP A 29 5.27 2.54 -7.56
CA TRP A 29 4.33 3.65 -7.62
C TRP A 29 4.96 4.94 -8.15
N SER A 30 6.18 5.25 -7.75
CA SER A 30 6.87 6.45 -8.19
C SER A 30 7.19 6.41 -9.68
N GLU A 31 7.60 5.25 -10.20
CA GLU A 31 7.85 5.04 -11.63
C GLU A 31 6.55 5.17 -12.41
N LEU A 32 5.48 4.46 -12.01
CA LEU A 32 4.16 4.57 -12.64
C LEU A 32 3.66 6.02 -12.72
N MET A 33 3.73 6.75 -11.60
CA MET A 33 3.23 8.13 -11.53
C MET A 33 4.06 9.09 -12.39
N GLN A 34 5.38 8.88 -12.44
CA GLN A 34 6.27 9.73 -13.20
C GLN A 34 6.17 9.46 -14.71
N ASP A 35 6.16 8.18 -15.11
CA ASP A 35 6.30 7.77 -16.51
C ASP A 35 4.97 7.90 -17.27
N GLU A 36 3.85 7.55 -16.63
CA GLU A 36 2.53 7.58 -17.28
C GLU A 36 1.79 8.91 -17.09
N PHE A 37 2.01 9.58 -15.95
CA PHE A 37 1.23 10.77 -15.57
C PHE A 37 2.05 12.04 -15.39
N GLY A 38 3.40 11.95 -15.40
CA GLY A 38 4.25 13.10 -15.11
C GLY A 38 4.11 13.66 -13.69
N ILE A 39 3.54 12.88 -12.76
CA ILE A 39 3.25 13.30 -11.38
C ILE A 39 4.46 13.00 -10.51
N LYS A 40 5.03 14.05 -9.90
CA LYS A 40 6.12 13.88 -8.93
C LYS A 40 5.60 13.25 -7.64
N PHE A 41 6.05 12.03 -7.36
CA PHE A 41 5.54 11.22 -6.28
C PHE A 41 6.51 11.14 -5.09
N SER A 42 6.21 11.85 -4.01
CA SER A 42 7.11 11.91 -2.85
C SER A 42 7.01 10.65 -1.97
N ARG A 43 8.14 10.25 -1.38
CA ARG A 43 8.17 9.15 -0.40
C ARG A 43 7.21 9.42 0.76
N LYS A 44 7.22 10.63 1.34
CA LYS A 44 6.33 10.98 2.45
C LYS A 44 4.86 10.77 2.10
N PHE A 45 4.41 11.30 0.96
CA PHE A 45 3.05 11.12 0.46
C PHE A 45 2.71 9.63 0.28
N PHE A 46 3.62 8.83 -0.29
CA PHE A 46 3.39 7.40 -0.43
C PHE A 46 3.13 6.70 0.92
N TYR A 47 3.98 6.92 1.93
CA TYR A 47 3.82 6.24 3.22
C TYR A 47 2.59 6.74 4.00
N GLU A 48 2.30 8.04 3.97
CA GLU A 48 1.20 8.63 4.75
C GLU A 48 -0.17 8.43 4.10
N GLU A 49 -0.25 8.52 2.77
CA GLU A 49 -1.53 8.63 2.08
C GLU A 49 -1.89 7.42 1.23
N ILE A 50 -0.90 6.64 0.78
CA ILE A 50 -1.11 5.61 -0.25
C ILE A 50 -0.86 4.19 0.27
N SER A 51 0.17 4.01 1.09
CA SER A 51 0.52 2.69 1.61
C SER A 51 -0.63 2.08 2.44
N GLY A 52 -0.83 0.77 2.28
CA GLY A 52 -1.93 0.05 2.94
C GLY A 52 -3.31 0.18 2.26
N ARG A 53 -3.46 1.05 1.25
CA ARG A 53 -4.67 1.09 0.42
C ARG A 53 -4.64 0.00 -0.64
N ARG A 54 -5.82 -0.43 -1.10
CA ARG A 54 -5.92 -1.23 -2.33
C ARG A 54 -5.52 -0.35 -3.52
N ALA A 55 -4.82 -0.93 -4.49
CA ALA A 55 -4.34 -0.17 -5.65
C ALA A 55 -5.43 0.64 -6.39
N PRO A 56 -6.65 0.10 -6.62
CA PRO A 56 -7.71 0.90 -7.26
C PRO A 56 -8.16 2.10 -6.43
N GLU A 57 -8.20 1.97 -5.09
CA GLU A 57 -8.57 3.06 -4.18
C GLU A 57 -7.49 4.14 -4.14
N ALA A 58 -6.21 3.73 -4.17
CA ALA A 58 -5.09 4.65 -4.28
C ALA A 58 -5.12 5.44 -5.60
N ILE A 59 -5.41 4.76 -6.73
CA ILE A 59 -5.56 5.43 -8.04
C ILE A 59 -6.72 6.41 -8.00
N GLU A 60 -7.88 6.02 -7.46
CA GLU A 60 -9.03 6.93 -7.32
C GLU A 60 -8.69 8.15 -6.46
N TYR A 61 -7.94 7.96 -5.37
CA TYR A 61 -7.51 9.04 -4.50
C TYR A 61 -6.56 10.02 -5.20
N ILE A 62 -5.58 9.50 -5.96
CA ILE A 62 -4.56 10.31 -6.63
C ILE A 62 -5.15 11.07 -7.83
N LEU A 63 -5.87 10.35 -8.70
CA LEU A 63 -6.40 10.91 -9.94
C LEU A 63 -7.74 11.63 -9.75
N LYS A 64 -8.41 11.42 -8.62
CA LYS A 64 -9.79 11.87 -8.36
C LYS A 64 -10.80 11.35 -9.38
N GLU A 65 -10.47 10.22 -10.01
CA GLU A 65 -11.27 9.55 -11.02
C GLU A 65 -11.52 8.10 -10.64
N LYS A 66 -12.72 7.60 -10.94
CA LYS A 66 -13.08 6.21 -10.63
C LYS A 66 -12.53 5.27 -11.70
N PRO A 67 -11.87 4.17 -11.31
CA PRO A 67 -11.51 3.11 -12.23
C PRO A 67 -12.77 2.53 -12.90
N ASP A 68 -12.61 2.00 -14.12
CA ASP A 68 -13.71 1.30 -14.81
C ASP A 68 -14.28 0.20 -13.90
N LYS A 69 -15.60 0.21 -13.74
CA LYS A 69 -16.32 -0.80 -12.94
C LYS A 69 -16.09 -2.22 -13.46
N ASN A 70 -15.82 -2.40 -14.75
CA ASN A 70 -15.49 -3.71 -15.30
C ASN A 70 -14.09 -4.16 -14.88
N PHE A 71 -13.12 -3.26 -14.80
CA PHE A 71 -11.79 -3.53 -14.26
C PHE A 71 -11.84 -3.90 -12.77
N LEU A 72 -12.68 -3.24 -11.98
CA LEU A 72 -12.81 -3.50 -10.54
C LEU A 72 -13.35 -4.91 -10.20
N LYS A 73 -14.04 -5.57 -11.12
CA LYS A 73 -14.57 -6.94 -10.90
C LYS A 73 -13.45 -7.96 -10.71
N ASP A 74 -12.28 -7.73 -11.32
CA ASP A 74 -11.13 -8.64 -11.23
C ASP A 74 -10.42 -8.57 -9.87
N PHE A 75 -10.65 -7.49 -9.10
CA PHE A 75 -10.00 -7.25 -7.81
C PHE A 75 -10.92 -7.53 -6.60
N ASN A 76 -12.22 -7.73 -6.80
CA ASN A 76 -13.22 -7.95 -5.75
C ASN A 76 -13.61 -9.42 -5.58
N LYS A 77 -12.66 -10.34 -5.78
CA LYS A 77 -12.85 -11.76 -5.43
C LYS A 77 -12.97 -11.96 -3.92
#